data_AF-A0A0Q2M1B1-F1
#
_entry.id   AF-A0A0Q2M1B1-F1
#
_cell.length_a   1.000
_cell.length_b   1.000
_cell.length_c   1.000
_cell.angle_alpha   90.00
_cell.angle_beta   90.00
_cell.angle_gamma   90.00
#
_symmetry.space_group_name_H-M   'P 1'
#
loop_
_entity.id
_entity.type
_entity.pdbx_description
1 polymer ?
#
loop_
_entity_poly.entity_id
_entity_poly.type
_entity_poly.pdbx_seq_one_letter_code
_entity_poly.pdbx_strand_id
1 'polypeptide(L)'
;MLTPSLDSEFTYPPEFRNELLEQIPDYIIELDWSKYVGKEKEFITHLYKMTKKRIELFWYLFDNKPWRLMFFVFIGPDRIQHILWGTREMEEYWKYLDGFLGEVLEKIDHETLLFIVSDHGFGKIEKTINLSLVLAKLGLIKERGSSISSVTKWLINFAKKTGLLIYFAKLYGLLPEFIKRKILESSRTQVELINPDVMYECEGAFAAVYLKRKDKRIISKLKQELYSLKDPYTNEKVIAKVYEKSEIYFGKCLDSAPDLIILPKEGYTLKNYGDLIDVAYFQNGDHRLYGIFFAYGSGIKRRYKIKNAKIYDIAPTILHIFGLPIPNDMDGRVLIEIFEEDSEFTRKKPKYVNSSYYEKKYEDEKLKKAIQKLKIKGKF
;
A
#
# COMPACT_ATOMS: atom_id res chain seq x y z
N MET A 1 3.14 5.93 -0.50
CA MET A 1 3.47 6.97 0.50
C MET A 1 2.73 8.23 0.10
N LEU A 2 2.24 9.02 1.07
CA LEU A 2 1.59 10.31 0.82
C LEU A 2 2.55 11.49 1.02
N THR A 3 3.86 11.22 1.05
CA THR A 3 4.87 12.26 1.23
C THR A 3 4.84 13.18 0.00
N PRO A 4 4.58 14.48 0.19
CA PRO A 4 4.51 15.43 -0.91
C PRO A 4 5.90 15.65 -1.56
N SER A 5 5.95 16.36 -2.70
CA SER A 5 7.21 16.54 -3.44
C SER A 5 8.27 17.29 -2.64
N LEU A 6 9.52 17.26 -3.10
CA LEU A 6 10.64 17.98 -2.48
C LEU A 6 10.44 19.51 -2.44
N ASP A 7 9.50 20.03 -3.22
CA ASP A 7 9.12 21.46 -3.29
C ASP A 7 8.19 21.88 -2.15
N SER A 8 7.76 20.93 -1.31
CA SER A 8 6.89 21.16 -0.17
C SER A 8 7.61 20.99 1.17
N GLU A 9 6.93 21.31 2.27
CA GLU A 9 7.41 20.97 3.61
C GLU A 9 7.18 19.47 3.87
N PHE A 10 8.14 18.64 3.44
CA PHE A 10 8.01 17.18 3.47
C PHE A 10 8.71 16.50 4.67
N THR A 11 9.35 17.29 5.55
CA THR A 11 10.02 16.79 6.76
C THR A 11 9.49 17.47 8.01
N TYR A 12 9.51 16.74 9.13
CA TYR A 12 9.39 17.34 10.46
C TYR A 12 10.58 16.89 11.34
N PRO A 13 11.27 17.81 12.02
CA PRO A 13 11.07 19.26 11.97
C PRO A 13 11.46 19.86 10.60
N PRO A 14 10.93 21.02 10.19
CA PRO A 14 11.12 21.56 8.83
C PRO A 14 12.58 21.81 8.44
N GLU A 15 13.42 22.19 9.42
CA GLU A 15 14.86 22.42 9.22
C GLU A 15 15.62 21.17 8.77
N PHE A 16 15.10 19.97 9.07
CA PHE A 16 15.71 18.71 8.67
C PHE A 16 15.77 18.55 7.14
N ARG A 17 14.89 19.23 6.39
CA ARG A 17 14.93 19.25 4.93
C ARG A 17 16.28 19.71 4.39
N ASN A 18 16.83 20.79 4.94
CA ASN A 18 18.10 21.35 4.43
C ASN A 18 19.26 20.41 4.75
N GLU A 19 19.27 19.88 5.96
CA GLU A 19 20.24 18.89 6.41
C GLU A 19 20.21 17.63 5.51
N LEU A 20 19.02 17.09 5.24
CA LEU A 20 18.82 15.95 4.36
C LEU A 20 19.36 16.19 2.95
N LEU A 21 19.02 17.33 2.35
CA LEU A 21 19.41 17.63 0.96
C LEU A 21 20.90 17.98 0.83
N GLU A 22 21.52 18.49 1.89
CA GLU A 22 22.97 18.74 1.94
C GLU A 22 23.74 17.43 2.05
N GLN A 23 23.33 16.52 2.93
CA GLN A 23 24.01 15.24 3.15
C GLN A 23 23.72 14.23 2.04
N ILE A 24 22.53 14.29 1.45
CA ILE A 24 22.05 13.32 0.46
C ILE A 24 21.50 14.10 -0.74
N PRO A 25 22.39 14.68 -1.58
CA PRO A 25 21.96 15.35 -2.79
C PRO A 25 21.21 14.37 -3.70
N ASP A 26 20.25 14.92 -4.43
CA ASP A 26 19.35 14.18 -5.33
C ASP A 26 18.54 13.07 -4.65
N TYR A 27 18.13 13.28 -3.39
CA TYR A 27 17.26 12.34 -2.68
C TYR A 27 15.95 12.07 -3.45
N ILE A 28 15.57 10.80 -3.57
CA ILE A 28 14.37 10.38 -4.31
C ILE A 28 13.34 9.88 -3.31
N ILE A 29 12.23 10.61 -3.16
CA ILE A 29 11.13 10.25 -2.26
C ILE A 29 10.48 8.96 -2.72
N GLU A 30 10.06 8.92 -3.98
CA GLU A 30 9.40 7.77 -4.58
C GLU A 30 9.57 7.71 -6.10
N LEU A 31 9.32 6.53 -6.65
CA LEU A 31 9.17 6.32 -8.07
C LEU A 31 7.70 6.00 -8.38
N ASP A 32 7.13 6.78 -9.28
CA ASP A 32 5.85 6.47 -9.90
C ASP A 32 6.07 5.39 -10.97
N TRP A 33 5.83 4.14 -10.58
CA TRP A 33 6.02 2.96 -11.42
C TRP A 33 5.15 2.99 -12.69
N SER A 34 4.01 3.70 -12.67
CA SER A 34 3.10 3.81 -13.82
C SER A 34 3.72 4.53 -15.02
N LYS A 35 4.80 5.31 -14.81
CA LYS A 35 5.54 6.02 -15.86
C LYS A 35 6.55 5.15 -16.61
N TYR A 36 6.73 3.90 -16.20
CA TYR A 36 7.76 3.00 -16.73
C TYR A 36 7.21 1.91 -17.66
N VAL A 37 6.01 2.10 -18.22
CA VAL A 37 5.43 1.16 -19.21
C VAL A 37 6.40 0.99 -20.38
N GLY A 38 6.92 -0.23 -20.57
CA GLY A 38 7.89 -0.55 -21.63
C GLY A 38 9.30 0.02 -21.40
N LYS A 39 9.62 0.45 -20.17
CA LYS A 39 10.91 1.03 -19.77
C LYS A 39 11.52 0.31 -18.57
N GLU A 40 11.39 -1.00 -18.52
CA GLU A 40 11.75 -1.83 -17.37
C GLU A 40 13.23 -1.70 -16.99
N LYS A 41 14.14 -1.57 -17.97
CA LYS A 41 15.57 -1.36 -17.71
C LYS A 41 15.87 -0.02 -17.05
N GLU A 42 15.18 1.04 -17.49
CA GLU A 42 15.29 2.37 -16.89
C GLU A 42 14.71 2.36 -15.47
N PHE A 43 13.56 1.69 -15.28
CA PHE A 43 12.93 1.49 -13.99
C PHE A 43 13.87 0.83 -12.98
N ILE A 44 14.49 -0.30 -13.33
CA ILE A 44 15.45 -1.00 -12.46
C ILE A 44 16.58 -0.06 -12.06
N THR A 45 17.17 0.66 -13.03
CA THR A 45 18.26 1.62 -12.77
C THR A 45 17.83 2.69 -11.76
N HIS A 46 16.66 3.29 -11.97
CA HIS A 46 16.14 4.32 -11.06
C HIS A 46 15.74 3.76 -9.70
N LEU A 47 15.21 2.53 -9.64
CA LEU A 47 14.86 1.83 -8.41
C LEU A 47 16.08 1.61 -7.52
N TYR A 48 17.19 1.11 -8.08
CA TYR A 48 18.44 0.95 -7.33
C TYR A 48 19.00 2.31 -6.90
N LYS A 49 18.95 3.34 -7.76
CA LYS A 49 19.36 4.70 -7.39
C LYS A 49 18.56 5.23 -6.18
N MET A 50 17.23 5.13 -6.22
CA MET A 50 16.36 5.53 -5.10
C MET A 50 16.67 4.72 -3.85
N THR A 51 16.78 3.40 -3.97
CA THR A 51 17.04 2.50 -2.82
C THR A 51 18.35 2.84 -2.15
N LYS A 52 19.41 3.07 -2.93
CA LYS A 52 20.72 3.50 -2.42
C LYS A 52 20.62 4.81 -1.64
N LYS A 53 19.92 5.82 -2.17
CA LYS A 53 19.69 7.10 -1.47
C LYS A 53 18.91 6.92 -0.15
N ARG A 54 18.00 5.95 -0.08
CA ARG A 54 17.29 5.63 1.17
C ARG A 54 18.18 4.88 2.16
N ILE A 55 19.07 4.00 1.71
CA ILE A 55 20.08 3.36 2.56
C ILE A 55 21.06 4.41 3.11
N GLU A 56 21.52 5.35 2.28
CA GLU A 56 22.32 6.49 2.72
C GLU A 56 21.60 7.28 3.83
N LEU A 57 20.29 7.53 3.68
CA LEU A 57 19.48 8.22 4.68
C LEU A 57 19.31 7.39 5.96
N PHE A 58 19.09 6.09 5.84
CA PHE A 58 19.00 5.20 6.98
C PHE A 58 20.27 5.30 7.82
N TRP A 59 21.45 5.13 7.21
CA TRP A 59 22.72 5.17 7.94
C TRP A 59 23.02 6.54 8.50
N TYR A 60 22.73 7.60 7.74
CA TYR A 60 22.87 8.97 8.24
C TYR A 60 22.07 9.19 9.53
N LEU A 61 20.79 8.78 9.55
CA LEU A 61 19.95 8.87 10.73
C LEU A 61 20.40 7.94 11.86
N PHE A 62 20.79 6.71 11.52
CA PHE A 62 21.23 5.70 12.48
C PHE A 62 22.49 6.14 13.25
N ASP A 63 23.47 6.71 12.54
CA ASP A 63 24.77 7.07 13.10
C ASP A 63 24.80 8.48 13.73
N ASN A 64 24.02 9.43 13.20
CA ASN A 64 24.16 10.85 13.56
C ASN A 64 23.01 11.41 14.40
N LYS A 65 21.93 10.66 14.60
CA LYS A 65 20.78 11.12 15.40
C LYS A 65 20.59 10.24 16.64
N PRO A 66 20.29 10.83 17.81
CA PRO A 66 19.90 10.05 18.96
C PRO A 66 18.50 9.46 18.72
N TRP A 67 18.39 8.13 18.74
CA TRP A 67 17.11 7.45 18.59
C TRP A 67 16.88 6.46 19.74
N ARG A 68 15.62 6.37 20.18
CA ARG A 68 15.10 5.27 21.00
C ARG A 68 14.18 4.37 20.19
N LEU A 69 13.58 4.92 19.14
CA LEU A 69 12.77 4.24 18.13
C LEU A 69 13.17 4.81 16.78
N MET A 70 13.56 3.94 15.85
CA MET A 70 13.75 4.30 14.45
C MET A 70 12.75 3.50 13.61
N PHE A 71 11.92 4.20 12.83
CA PHE A 71 10.94 3.59 11.94
C PHE A 71 11.24 4.02 10.52
N PHE A 72 11.65 3.09 9.67
CA PHE A 72 12.12 3.38 8.32
C PHE A 72 11.42 2.48 7.29
N VAL A 73 10.87 3.10 6.25
CA VAL A 73 10.10 2.39 5.21
C VAL A 73 10.91 2.31 3.92
N PHE A 74 11.03 1.12 3.35
CA PHE A 74 11.56 0.93 1.99
C PHE A 74 10.41 0.67 1.03
N ILE A 75 10.20 1.58 0.08
CA ILE A 75 9.11 1.46 -0.91
C ILE A 75 9.49 0.63 -2.14
N GLY A 76 10.78 0.43 -2.38
CA GLY A 76 11.24 -0.27 -3.57
C GLY A 76 10.71 -1.70 -3.73
N PRO A 77 10.55 -2.52 -2.66
CA PRO A 77 9.87 -3.81 -2.74
C PRO A 77 8.48 -3.74 -3.37
N ASP A 78 7.66 -2.75 -3.00
CA ASP A 78 6.34 -2.56 -3.59
C ASP A 78 6.45 -2.24 -5.09
N ARG A 79 7.31 -1.28 -5.43
CA ARG A 79 7.49 -0.81 -6.82
C ARG A 79 7.92 -1.92 -7.76
N ILE A 80 8.92 -2.73 -7.37
CA ILE A 80 9.44 -3.78 -8.25
C ILE A 80 8.45 -4.92 -8.42
N GLN A 81 7.74 -5.30 -7.35
CA GLN A 81 6.80 -6.42 -7.39
C GLN A 81 5.59 -6.11 -8.27
N HIS A 82 5.22 -4.84 -8.47
CA HIS A 82 4.18 -4.47 -9.43
C HIS A 82 4.56 -4.80 -10.88
N ILE A 83 5.80 -4.54 -11.29
CA ILE A 83 6.24 -4.65 -12.69
C ILE A 83 6.88 -6.02 -12.98
N LEU A 84 7.76 -6.47 -12.08
CA LEU A 84 8.69 -7.58 -12.30
C LEU A 84 8.41 -8.78 -11.40
N TRP A 85 7.12 -9.02 -11.10
CA TRP A 85 6.72 -10.16 -10.27
C TRP A 85 7.30 -11.49 -10.77
N GLY A 86 8.04 -12.19 -9.90
CA GLY A 86 8.59 -13.51 -10.19
C GLY A 86 9.74 -13.52 -11.20
N THR A 87 10.31 -12.37 -11.56
CA THR A 87 11.50 -12.32 -12.42
C THR A 87 12.79 -12.43 -11.60
N ARG A 88 13.90 -12.72 -12.29
CA ARG A 88 15.24 -12.77 -11.69
C ARG A 88 15.66 -11.42 -11.12
N GLU A 89 15.34 -10.33 -11.80
CA GLU A 89 15.68 -8.96 -11.38
C GLU A 89 14.99 -8.61 -10.05
N MET A 90 13.76 -9.07 -9.84
CA MET A 90 13.07 -8.94 -8.55
C MET A 90 13.78 -9.70 -7.44
N GLU A 91 14.21 -10.93 -7.72
CA GLU A 91 14.98 -11.74 -6.76
C GLU A 91 16.33 -11.10 -6.43
N GLU A 92 17.04 -10.57 -7.43
CA GLU A 92 18.32 -9.85 -7.25
C GLU A 92 18.14 -8.57 -6.42
N TYR A 93 17.02 -7.87 -6.58
CA TYR A 93 16.69 -6.72 -5.75
C TYR A 93 16.39 -7.11 -4.29
N TRP A 94 15.67 -8.21 -4.06
CA TRP A 94 15.46 -8.73 -2.71
C TRP A 94 16.78 -9.17 -2.05
N LYS A 95 17.69 -9.82 -2.79
CA LYS A 95 19.04 -10.15 -2.30
C LYS A 95 19.85 -8.91 -1.95
N TYR A 96 19.69 -7.82 -2.71
CA TYR A 96 20.33 -6.54 -2.38
C TYR A 96 19.82 -5.97 -1.05
N LEU A 97 18.50 -6.02 -0.80
CA LEU A 97 17.93 -5.59 0.48
C LEU A 97 18.28 -6.54 1.64
N ASP A 98 18.37 -7.84 1.38
CA ASP A 98 18.84 -8.84 2.36
C ASP A 98 20.29 -8.57 2.78
N GLY A 99 21.16 -8.20 1.84
CA GLY A 99 22.52 -7.76 2.14
C GLY A 99 22.55 -6.54 3.06
N PHE A 100 21.73 -5.52 2.77
CA PHE A 100 21.58 -4.35 3.65
C PHE A 100 21.04 -4.72 5.04
N LEU A 101 20.07 -5.65 5.12
CA LEU A 101 19.59 -6.15 6.41
C LEU A 101 20.72 -6.85 7.19
N GLY A 102 21.61 -7.58 6.51
CA GLY A 102 22.83 -8.13 7.08
C GLY A 102 23.71 -7.05 7.73
N GLU A 103 23.97 -5.95 7.01
CA GLU A 103 24.71 -4.80 7.56
C GLU A 103 24.05 -4.21 8.82
N VAL A 104 22.71 -4.09 8.83
CA VAL A 104 21.97 -3.64 10.01
C VAL A 104 22.16 -4.60 11.19
N LEU A 105 22.06 -5.91 10.96
CA LEU A 105 22.24 -6.93 12.00
C LEU A 105 23.65 -6.92 12.60
N GLU A 106 24.68 -6.56 11.82
CA GLU A 106 26.06 -6.41 12.30
C GLU A 106 26.27 -5.14 13.15
N LYS A 107 25.45 -4.10 12.95
CA LYS A 107 25.60 -2.79 13.61
C LYS A 107 24.75 -2.60 14.85
N ILE A 108 23.58 -3.22 14.92
CA ILE A 108 22.73 -3.13 16.12
C ILE A 108 23.38 -3.83 17.31
N ASP A 109 23.23 -3.24 18.50
CA ASP A 109 23.68 -3.88 19.73
C ASP A 109 22.71 -4.97 20.21
N HIS A 110 23.10 -5.69 21.26
CA HIS A 110 22.31 -6.77 21.85
C HIS A 110 21.02 -6.29 22.55
N GLU A 111 20.90 -5.01 22.87
CA GLU A 111 19.71 -4.42 23.52
C GLU A 111 18.70 -3.88 22.50
N THR A 112 19.11 -3.71 21.24
CA THR A 112 18.28 -3.23 20.15
C THR A 112 17.35 -4.32 19.63
N LEU A 113 16.05 -4.04 19.64
CA LEU A 113 15.04 -4.88 19.00
C LEU A 113 14.81 -4.44 17.56
N LEU A 114 14.87 -5.39 16.62
CA LEU A 114 14.59 -5.17 15.21
C LEU A 114 13.26 -5.83 14.82
N PHE A 115 12.35 -5.03 14.27
CA PHE A 115 11.06 -5.47 13.76
C PHE A 115 11.02 -5.20 12.25
N ILE A 116 10.72 -6.22 11.46
CA ILE A 116 10.46 -6.10 10.03
C ILE A 116 8.98 -6.39 9.81
N VAL A 117 8.26 -5.39 9.30
CA VAL A 117 6.82 -5.45 9.06
C VAL A 117 6.56 -5.00 7.63
N SER A 118 5.51 -5.54 7.01
CA SER A 118 4.94 -4.98 5.80
C SER A 118 3.52 -4.50 6.06
N ASP A 119 3.13 -3.45 5.35
CA ASP A 119 1.77 -2.90 5.36
C ASP A 119 0.76 -3.82 4.65
N HIS A 120 1.22 -4.59 3.67
CA HIS A 120 0.45 -5.60 2.99
C HIS A 120 1.34 -6.77 2.51
N GLY A 121 0.70 -7.79 1.96
CA GLY A 121 1.33 -8.85 1.17
C GLY A 121 1.44 -8.50 -0.31
N PHE A 122 1.87 -9.47 -1.10
CA PHE A 122 1.97 -9.32 -2.55
C PHE A 122 1.78 -10.66 -3.26
N GLY A 123 1.28 -10.64 -4.49
CA GLY A 123 1.00 -11.86 -5.26
C GLY A 123 0.85 -11.62 -6.76
N LYS A 124 1.03 -12.69 -7.54
CA LYS A 124 0.92 -12.66 -9.00
C LYS A 124 -0.47 -12.21 -9.45
N ILE A 125 -0.52 -11.35 -10.46
CA ILE A 125 -1.73 -11.02 -11.22
C ILE A 125 -1.58 -11.60 -12.62
N GLU A 126 -2.66 -12.16 -13.14
CA GLU A 126 -2.76 -12.60 -14.52
C GLU A 126 -3.82 -11.81 -15.28
N LYS A 127 -4.87 -11.35 -14.57
CA LYS A 127 -6.01 -10.66 -15.17
C LYS A 127 -6.52 -9.51 -14.31
N THR A 128 -7.19 -8.57 -14.96
CA THR A 128 -7.78 -7.38 -14.34
C THR A 128 -9.29 -7.40 -14.53
N ILE A 129 -10.05 -6.97 -13.52
CA ILE A 129 -11.51 -6.84 -13.55
C ILE A 129 -11.86 -5.36 -13.59
N ASN A 130 -12.58 -4.91 -14.61
CA ASN A 130 -13.03 -3.53 -14.70
C ASN A 130 -14.30 -3.31 -13.88
N LEU A 131 -14.15 -2.77 -12.66
CA LEU A 131 -15.27 -2.51 -11.75
C LEU A 131 -16.22 -1.45 -12.31
N SER A 132 -15.72 -0.49 -13.09
CA SER A 132 -16.55 0.55 -13.70
C SER A 132 -17.63 -0.05 -14.60
N LEU A 133 -17.28 -1.06 -15.39
CA LEU A 133 -18.25 -1.73 -16.28
C LEU A 133 -19.32 -2.51 -15.50
N VAL A 134 -18.95 -3.09 -14.35
CA VAL A 134 -19.91 -3.76 -13.45
C VAL A 134 -20.91 -2.73 -12.90
N LEU A 135 -20.41 -1.59 -12.41
CA LEU A 135 -21.24 -0.53 -11.88
C LEU A 135 -22.11 0.12 -12.98
N ALA A 136 -21.57 0.28 -14.19
CA ALA A 136 -22.29 0.83 -15.33
C ALA A 136 -23.43 -0.08 -15.79
N LYS A 137 -23.21 -1.40 -15.83
CA LYS A 137 -24.25 -2.40 -16.13
C LYS A 137 -25.45 -2.31 -15.18
N LEU A 138 -25.22 -1.93 -13.93
CA LEU A 138 -26.26 -1.72 -12.93
C LEU A 138 -26.88 -0.32 -12.95
N GLY A 139 -26.45 0.55 -13.89
CA GLY A 139 -26.88 1.94 -13.98
C GLY A 139 -26.37 2.83 -12.84
N LEU A 140 -25.37 2.37 -12.08
CA LEU A 140 -24.81 3.08 -10.93
C LEU A 140 -23.80 4.14 -11.32
N ILE A 141 -23.19 4.02 -12.50
CA ILE A 141 -22.37 5.06 -13.11
C ILE A 141 -22.74 5.19 -14.59
N LYS A 142 -22.49 6.35 -15.20
CA LYS A 142 -22.70 6.56 -16.63
C LYS A 142 -21.39 6.37 -17.38
N GLU A 143 -21.41 5.56 -18.44
CA GLU A 143 -20.32 5.52 -19.41
C GLU A 143 -20.40 6.76 -20.31
N ARG A 144 -19.29 7.47 -20.52
CA ARG A 144 -19.16 8.33 -21.71
C ARG A 144 -18.52 7.47 -22.81
N GLY A 145 -19.23 7.35 -23.93
CA GLY A 145 -18.77 6.56 -25.07
C GLY A 145 -17.37 6.96 -25.51
N SER A 146 -16.50 5.96 -25.68
CA SER A 146 -15.19 6.17 -26.27
C SER A 146 -15.33 6.49 -27.76
N SER A 147 -14.74 7.60 -28.20
CA SER A 147 -14.65 7.99 -29.62
C SER A 147 -13.62 7.12 -30.36
N ILE A 148 -13.79 5.80 -30.29
CA ILE A 148 -12.98 4.84 -31.04
C ILE A 148 -13.75 4.51 -32.31
N SER A 149 -13.09 4.70 -33.46
CA SER A 149 -13.69 4.30 -34.74
C SER A 149 -14.03 2.80 -34.72
N SER A 150 -15.17 2.43 -35.30
CA SER A 150 -15.65 1.03 -35.34
C SER A 150 -14.60 0.06 -35.93
N VAL A 151 -13.73 0.57 -36.81
CA VAL A 151 -12.63 -0.17 -37.44
C VAL A 151 -11.56 -0.56 -36.41
N THR A 152 -11.22 0.33 -35.48
CA THR A 152 -10.22 0.06 -34.44
C THR A 152 -10.73 -0.98 -33.44
N LYS A 153 -12.01 -0.91 -33.04
CA LYS A 153 -12.66 -1.94 -32.21
C LYS A 153 -12.67 -3.30 -32.90
N TRP A 154 -12.96 -3.33 -34.20
CA TRP A 154 -12.95 -4.55 -34.99
C TRP A 154 -11.56 -5.19 -35.08
N LEU A 155 -10.50 -4.39 -35.33
CA LEU A 155 -9.12 -4.88 -35.38
C LEU A 155 -8.66 -5.48 -34.04
N ILE A 156 -8.99 -4.83 -32.91
CA ILE A 156 -8.67 -5.33 -31.57
C ILE A 156 -9.41 -6.65 -31.30
N ASN A 157 -10.70 -6.73 -31.62
CA ASN A 157 -11.49 -7.95 -31.43
C ASN A 157 -11.03 -9.08 -32.34
N PHE A 158 -10.62 -8.78 -33.57
CA PHE A 158 -10.06 -9.75 -34.50
C PHE A 158 -8.72 -10.30 -33.98
N ALA A 159 -7.82 -9.44 -33.49
CA ALA A 159 -6.55 -9.86 -32.88
C ALA A 159 -6.75 -10.70 -31.60
N LYS A 160 -7.76 -10.34 -30.77
CA LYS A 160 -8.19 -11.12 -29.60
C LYS A 160 -8.69 -12.52 -29.99
N LYS A 161 -9.50 -12.62 -31.05
CA LYS A 161 -10.12 -13.88 -31.50
C LYS A 161 -9.14 -14.84 -32.20
N THR A 162 -8.08 -14.31 -32.81
CA THR A 162 -7.12 -15.08 -33.62
C THR A 162 -5.85 -15.47 -32.86
N GLY A 163 -5.68 -15.07 -31.60
CA GLY A 163 -4.47 -15.34 -30.82
C GLY A 163 -3.23 -14.55 -31.29
N LEU A 164 -3.38 -13.61 -32.24
CA LEU A 164 -2.32 -12.77 -32.76
C LEU A 164 -1.93 -11.61 -31.83
N LEU A 165 -2.58 -11.49 -30.66
CA LEU A 165 -2.28 -10.50 -29.61
C LEU A 165 -0.79 -10.43 -29.25
N ILE A 166 -0.11 -11.59 -29.19
CA ILE A 166 1.33 -11.66 -28.86
C ILE A 166 2.19 -11.05 -29.97
N TYR A 167 1.80 -11.26 -31.24
CA TYR A 167 2.47 -10.66 -32.40
C TYR A 167 2.19 -9.15 -32.48
N PHE A 168 0.96 -8.73 -32.17
CA PHE A 168 0.60 -7.34 -32.05
C PHE A 168 1.30 -6.65 -30.87
N ALA A 169 1.52 -7.31 -29.74
CA ALA A 169 2.29 -6.78 -28.62
C ALA A 169 3.77 -6.57 -28.98
N LYS A 170 4.36 -7.52 -29.73
CA LYS A 170 5.72 -7.35 -30.30
C LYS A 170 5.79 -6.19 -31.29
N LEU A 171 4.81 -6.06 -32.19
CA LEU A 171 4.73 -4.95 -33.14
C LEU A 171 4.44 -3.61 -32.45
N TYR A 172 3.62 -3.63 -31.40
CA TYR A 172 3.31 -2.48 -30.55
C TYR A 172 4.58 -1.94 -29.88
N GLY A 173 5.47 -2.83 -29.44
CA GLY A 173 6.80 -2.46 -28.93
C GLY A 173 7.64 -1.63 -29.91
N LEU A 174 7.46 -1.84 -31.22
CA LEU A 174 8.17 -1.14 -32.30
C LEU A 174 7.51 0.17 -32.74
N LEU A 175 6.31 0.50 -32.25
CA LEU A 175 5.62 1.73 -32.63
C LEU A 175 6.30 2.98 -32.03
N PRO A 176 6.37 4.10 -32.77
CA PRO A 176 6.74 5.40 -32.24
C PRO A 176 5.87 5.81 -31.05
N GLU A 177 6.49 6.51 -30.09
CA GLU A 177 5.85 6.85 -28.80
C GLU A 177 4.55 7.63 -28.95
N PHE A 178 4.44 8.49 -29.97
CA PHE A 178 3.21 9.25 -30.23
C PHE A 178 2.03 8.34 -30.65
N ILE A 179 2.31 7.22 -31.34
CA ILE A 179 1.29 6.25 -31.76
C ILE A 179 0.91 5.37 -30.58
N LYS A 180 1.88 4.90 -29.80
CA LYS A 180 1.62 4.20 -28.53
C LYS A 180 0.76 5.05 -27.61
N ARG A 181 1.09 6.34 -27.45
CA ARG A 181 0.30 7.28 -26.65
C ARG A 181 -1.11 7.44 -27.20
N LYS A 182 -1.28 7.63 -28.52
CA LYS A 182 -2.61 7.68 -29.16
C LYS A 182 -3.42 6.38 -29.02
N ILE A 183 -2.79 5.21 -29.10
CA ILE A 183 -3.46 3.92 -28.94
C ILE A 183 -3.81 3.67 -27.47
N LEU A 184 -2.93 4.02 -26.54
CA LEU A 184 -3.19 3.93 -25.10
C LEU A 184 -4.28 4.94 -24.67
N GLU A 185 -4.24 6.17 -25.21
CA GLU A 185 -5.27 7.21 -25.01
C GLU A 185 -6.60 6.81 -25.64
N SER A 186 -6.61 6.13 -26.79
CA SER A 186 -7.85 5.68 -27.46
C SER A 186 -8.40 4.36 -26.92
N SER A 187 -7.58 3.46 -26.39
CA SER A 187 -8.01 2.20 -25.74
C SER A 187 -8.39 2.38 -24.27
N ARG A 188 -7.98 3.50 -23.67
CA ARG A 188 -8.57 3.99 -22.42
C ARG A 188 -10.00 4.41 -22.71
N THR A 189 -10.94 3.51 -22.46
CA THR A 189 -12.28 3.92 -22.06
C THR A 189 -12.10 4.73 -20.79
N GLN A 190 -11.87 6.05 -20.93
CA GLN A 190 -11.86 6.97 -19.80
C GLN A 190 -13.31 7.07 -19.34
N VAL A 191 -13.64 6.28 -18.32
CA VAL A 191 -14.87 6.47 -17.55
C VAL A 191 -14.61 7.70 -16.69
N GLU A 192 -14.91 8.88 -17.23
CA GLU A 192 -14.94 10.08 -16.40
C GLU A 192 -16.20 10.00 -15.54
N LEU A 193 -16.01 9.91 -14.22
CA LEU A 193 -17.05 9.83 -13.21
C LEU A 193 -17.90 11.11 -13.24
N ILE A 194 -18.97 11.10 -14.03
CA ILE A 194 -20.01 12.14 -13.94
C ILE A 194 -20.81 11.82 -12.67
N ASN A 195 -20.29 12.30 -11.54
CA ASN A 195 -20.71 12.05 -10.15
C ASN A 195 -22.11 11.41 -9.99
N PRO A 196 -22.18 10.06 -9.97
CA PRO A 196 -23.42 9.32 -9.83
C PRO A 196 -23.64 8.92 -8.36
N ASP A 197 -24.71 8.18 -8.03
CA ASP A 197 -25.03 7.78 -6.64
C ASP A 197 -23.97 6.87 -5.96
N VAL A 198 -22.78 6.69 -6.55
CA VAL A 198 -21.70 5.79 -6.11
C VAL A 198 -20.33 6.43 -6.32
N MET A 199 -19.49 6.38 -5.29
CA MET A 199 -18.04 6.58 -5.38
C MET A 199 -17.34 5.23 -5.17
N TYR A 200 -16.21 5.00 -5.81
CA TYR A 200 -15.42 3.80 -5.54
C TYR A 200 -13.94 4.06 -5.80
N GLU A 201 -13.12 3.22 -5.16
CA GLU A 201 -11.66 3.24 -5.28
C GLU A 201 -11.18 1.81 -5.45
N CYS A 202 -10.27 1.59 -6.40
CA CYS A 202 -9.63 0.29 -6.59
C CYS A 202 -8.22 0.38 -6.00
N GLU A 203 -8.02 -0.24 -4.85
CA GLU A 203 -6.72 -0.44 -4.22
C GLU A 203 -6.22 -1.83 -4.61
N GLY A 204 -4.91 -2.01 -4.79
CA GLY A 204 -4.34 -3.24 -5.37
C GLY A 204 -4.83 -4.56 -4.76
N ALA A 205 -5.22 -4.56 -3.48
CA ALA A 205 -5.75 -5.72 -2.76
C ALA A 205 -7.28 -5.86 -2.77
N PHE A 206 -8.03 -4.77 -2.99
CA PHE A 206 -9.49 -4.73 -2.91
C PHE A 206 -10.07 -3.45 -3.53
N ALA A 207 -11.35 -3.44 -3.87
CA ALA A 207 -12.05 -2.19 -4.16
C ALA A 207 -12.98 -1.78 -3.01
N ALA A 208 -12.98 -0.49 -2.70
CA ALA A 208 -13.90 0.14 -1.77
C ALA A 208 -15.02 0.81 -2.55
N VAL A 209 -16.28 0.59 -2.17
CA VAL A 209 -17.46 1.20 -2.79
C VAL A 209 -18.27 1.96 -1.75
N TYR A 210 -18.56 3.21 -2.02
CA TYR A 210 -19.37 4.13 -1.22
C TYR A 210 -20.67 4.44 -1.97
N LEU A 211 -21.82 4.21 -1.34
CA LEU A 211 -23.12 4.44 -1.93
C LEU A 211 -23.77 5.68 -1.29
N LYS A 212 -24.13 6.67 -2.12
CA LYS A 212 -24.85 7.87 -1.67
C LYS A 212 -26.22 7.51 -1.08
N ARG A 213 -26.90 6.53 -1.69
CA ARG A 213 -28.15 5.96 -1.20
C ARG A 213 -27.89 4.55 -0.69
N LYS A 214 -27.99 4.36 0.64
CA LYS A 214 -27.84 3.06 1.33
C LYS A 214 -29.06 2.15 1.11
N ASP A 215 -29.50 1.98 -0.15
CA ASP A 215 -30.61 1.08 -0.50
C ASP A 215 -30.12 -0.38 -0.51
N LYS A 216 -30.63 -1.18 0.43
CA LYS A 216 -30.30 -2.62 0.55
C LYS A 216 -30.54 -3.40 -0.75
N ARG A 217 -31.47 -2.95 -1.61
CA ARG A 217 -31.73 -3.58 -2.92
C ARG A 217 -30.57 -3.37 -3.88
N ILE A 218 -29.95 -2.19 -3.86
CA ILE A 218 -28.77 -1.89 -4.68
C ILE A 218 -27.59 -2.74 -4.22
N ILE A 219 -27.33 -2.79 -2.91
CA ILE A 219 -26.27 -3.63 -2.33
C ILE A 219 -26.45 -5.10 -2.72
N SER A 220 -27.67 -5.63 -2.58
CA SER A 220 -27.96 -7.03 -2.92
C SER A 220 -27.74 -7.32 -4.40
N LYS A 221 -28.21 -6.43 -5.30
CA LYS A 221 -27.99 -6.55 -6.75
C LYS A 221 -26.51 -6.48 -7.12
N LEU A 222 -25.76 -5.56 -6.52
CA LEU A 222 -24.33 -5.42 -6.77
C LEU A 222 -23.55 -6.65 -6.30
N LYS A 223 -23.83 -7.18 -5.09
CA LYS A 223 -23.24 -8.43 -4.60
C LYS A 223 -23.56 -9.60 -5.54
N GLN A 224 -24.81 -9.72 -5.99
CA GLN A 224 -25.22 -10.77 -6.93
C GLN A 224 -24.46 -10.69 -8.24
N GLU A 225 -24.38 -9.50 -8.85
CA GLU A 225 -23.65 -9.29 -10.10
C GLU A 225 -22.17 -9.64 -9.93
N LEU A 226 -21.50 -9.11 -8.89
CA LEU A 226 -20.10 -9.40 -8.59
C LEU A 226 -19.82 -10.89 -8.40
N TYR A 227 -20.67 -11.61 -7.66
CA TYR A 227 -20.51 -13.06 -7.47
C TYR A 227 -20.89 -13.91 -8.69
N SER A 228 -21.59 -13.31 -9.66
CA SER A 228 -21.91 -13.94 -10.94
C SER A 228 -20.82 -13.78 -11.99
N LEU A 229 -19.87 -12.84 -11.78
CA LEU A 229 -18.76 -12.61 -12.70
C LEU A 229 -17.91 -13.86 -12.85
N LYS A 230 -17.73 -14.26 -14.11
CA LYS A 230 -16.88 -15.38 -14.50
C LYS A 230 -15.88 -14.95 -15.55
N ASP A 231 -14.70 -15.52 -15.45
CA ASP A 231 -13.67 -15.38 -16.46
C ASP A 231 -14.16 -16.01 -17.79
N PRO A 232 -14.15 -15.28 -18.92
CA PRO A 232 -14.65 -15.80 -20.18
C PRO A 232 -13.78 -16.93 -20.77
N TYR A 233 -12.53 -17.06 -20.32
CA TYR A 233 -11.59 -18.07 -20.79
C TYR A 233 -11.59 -19.33 -19.91
N THR A 234 -11.73 -19.18 -18.59
CA THR A 234 -11.68 -20.31 -17.65
C THR A 234 -13.07 -20.71 -17.10
N ASN A 235 -14.09 -19.87 -17.29
CA ASN A 235 -15.45 -20.03 -16.73
C ASN A 235 -15.50 -20.06 -15.18
N GLU A 236 -14.41 -19.67 -14.51
CA GLU A 236 -14.33 -19.62 -13.06
C GLU A 236 -14.84 -18.28 -12.51
N LYS A 237 -15.42 -18.31 -11.30
CA LYS A 237 -15.77 -17.08 -10.58
C LYS A 237 -14.52 -16.29 -10.24
N VAL A 238 -14.55 -14.97 -10.40
CA VAL A 238 -13.37 -14.09 -10.24
C VAL A 238 -13.36 -13.25 -8.95
N ILE A 239 -14.49 -13.17 -8.24
CA ILE A 239 -14.60 -12.49 -6.94
C ILE A 239 -14.50 -13.52 -5.82
N ALA A 240 -13.59 -13.30 -4.87
CA ALA A 240 -13.45 -14.15 -3.68
C ALA A 240 -14.53 -13.82 -2.66
N LYS A 241 -14.67 -12.53 -2.32
CA LYS A 241 -15.57 -12.07 -1.27
C LYS A 241 -15.99 -10.62 -1.49
N VAL A 242 -17.23 -10.31 -1.10
CA VAL A 242 -17.73 -8.94 -0.96
C VAL A 242 -18.18 -8.80 0.49
N TYR A 243 -17.47 -7.98 1.26
CA TYR A 243 -17.83 -7.66 2.63
C TYR A 243 -18.68 -6.40 2.68
N GLU A 244 -19.69 -6.41 3.54
CA GLU A 244 -20.33 -5.20 4.02
C GLU A 244 -19.49 -4.57 5.12
N LYS A 245 -19.57 -3.25 5.24
CA LYS A 245 -18.76 -2.50 6.20
C LYS A 245 -18.88 -2.97 7.64
N SER A 246 -20.07 -3.41 8.05
CA SER A 246 -20.33 -3.92 9.39
C SER A 246 -19.71 -5.29 9.67
N GLU A 247 -19.24 -6.00 8.64
CA GLU A 247 -18.48 -7.25 8.80
C GLU A 247 -17.00 -7.00 9.16
N ILE A 248 -16.47 -5.81 8.85
CA ILE A 248 -15.03 -5.48 8.99
C ILE A 248 -14.80 -4.38 10.01
N TYR A 249 -15.56 -3.30 9.90
CA TYR A 249 -15.35 -2.07 10.63
C TYR A 249 -16.34 -1.92 11.78
N PHE A 250 -15.91 -1.24 12.83
CA PHE A 250 -16.72 -0.89 13.98
C PHE A 250 -16.27 0.47 14.54
N GLY A 251 -17.00 1.02 15.51
CA GLY A 251 -16.66 2.27 16.16
C GLY A 251 -17.26 3.52 15.50
N LYS A 252 -16.82 4.69 15.97
CA LYS A 252 -17.46 6.00 15.71
C LYS A 252 -17.41 6.44 14.23
N CYS A 253 -16.46 5.92 13.47
CA CYS A 253 -16.25 6.27 12.06
C CYS A 253 -16.92 5.28 11.08
N LEU A 254 -17.71 4.32 11.57
CA LEU A 254 -18.35 3.30 10.73
C LEU A 254 -19.24 3.90 9.62
N ASP A 255 -19.87 5.05 9.87
CA ASP A 255 -20.70 5.69 8.86
C ASP A 255 -19.93 6.24 7.66
N SER A 256 -18.67 6.61 7.88
CA SER A 256 -17.73 7.09 6.84
C SER A 256 -17.00 5.97 6.12
N ALA A 257 -17.07 4.73 6.63
CA ALA A 257 -16.42 3.59 6.00
C ALA A 257 -17.09 3.20 4.67
N PRO A 258 -16.36 2.61 3.72
CA PRO A 258 -16.92 2.09 2.47
C PRO A 258 -18.06 1.13 2.74
N ASP A 259 -19.19 1.25 2.05
CA ASP A 259 -20.34 0.36 2.25
C ASP A 259 -20.03 -1.09 1.85
N LEU A 260 -19.18 -1.28 0.83
CA LEU A 260 -18.70 -2.59 0.41
C LEU A 260 -17.18 -2.60 0.19
N ILE A 261 -16.55 -3.70 0.58
CA ILE A 261 -15.16 -4.05 0.26
C ILE A 261 -15.16 -5.31 -0.62
N ILE A 262 -14.61 -5.20 -1.82
CA ILE A 262 -14.60 -6.25 -2.85
C ILE A 262 -13.19 -6.85 -2.92
N LEU A 263 -13.06 -8.14 -2.62
CA LEU A 263 -11.81 -8.88 -2.75
C LEU A 263 -11.87 -9.76 -4.01
N PRO A 264 -10.99 -9.54 -4.99
CA PRO A 264 -10.84 -10.45 -6.12
C PRO A 264 -10.24 -11.78 -5.65
N LYS A 265 -10.42 -12.84 -6.46
CA LYS A 265 -9.65 -14.08 -6.28
C LYS A 265 -8.18 -13.85 -6.60
N GLU A 266 -7.31 -14.71 -6.07
CA GLU A 266 -5.91 -14.75 -6.45
C GLU A 266 -5.76 -14.85 -7.98
N GLY A 267 -4.76 -14.15 -8.53
CA GLY A 267 -4.57 -14.00 -9.96
C GLY A 267 -5.37 -12.85 -10.59
N TYR A 268 -6.32 -12.26 -9.87
CA TYR A 268 -7.11 -11.12 -10.36
C TYR A 268 -6.83 -9.86 -9.53
N THR A 269 -6.98 -8.69 -10.17
CA THR A 269 -7.02 -7.38 -9.51
C THR A 269 -8.18 -6.55 -10.05
N LEU A 270 -8.61 -5.51 -9.33
CA LEU A 270 -9.69 -4.61 -9.73
C LEU A 270 -9.10 -3.32 -10.30
N LYS A 271 -9.67 -2.84 -11.41
CA LYS A 271 -9.29 -1.60 -12.11
C LYS A 271 -10.52 -0.88 -12.63
N ASN A 272 -10.30 0.28 -13.25
CA ASN A 272 -11.36 1.16 -13.80
C ASN A 272 -11.21 1.41 -15.31
N TYR A 273 -10.43 0.59 -16.02
CA TYR A 273 -10.19 0.71 -17.47
C TYR A 273 -10.10 -0.68 -18.12
N GLY A 274 -10.19 -0.70 -19.45
CA GLY A 274 -10.13 -1.93 -20.25
C GLY A 274 -11.47 -2.67 -20.33
N ASP A 275 -11.42 -3.91 -20.81
CA ASP A 275 -12.59 -4.79 -20.87
C ASP A 275 -12.99 -5.28 -19.46
N LEU A 276 -14.18 -5.89 -19.35
CA LEU A 276 -14.70 -6.39 -18.07
C LEU A 276 -13.70 -7.32 -17.37
N ILE A 277 -13.08 -8.21 -18.14
CA ILE A 277 -11.96 -9.06 -17.71
C ILE A 277 -10.92 -9.01 -18.83
N ASP A 278 -9.70 -8.59 -18.52
CA ASP A 278 -8.61 -8.48 -19.48
C ASP A 278 -7.30 -9.04 -18.91
N VAL A 279 -6.36 -9.37 -19.79
CA VAL A 279 -5.03 -9.85 -19.40
C VAL A 279 -4.23 -8.70 -18.78
N ALA A 280 -3.56 -8.96 -17.67
CA ALA A 280 -2.66 -8.00 -17.06
C ALA A 280 -1.39 -7.86 -17.95
N TYR A 281 -1.18 -6.67 -18.52
CA TYR A 281 -0.10 -6.45 -19.50
C TYR A 281 1.19 -5.88 -18.90
N PHE A 282 1.08 -4.86 -18.04
CA PHE A 282 2.24 -4.15 -17.46
C PHE A 282 2.42 -4.45 -15.96
N GLN A 283 1.31 -4.63 -15.25
CA GLN A 283 1.32 -4.90 -13.82
C GLN A 283 1.12 -6.39 -13.57
N ASN A 284 2.19 -7.08 -13.19
CA ASN A 284 2.23 -8.54 -13.06
C ASN A 284 2.14 -9.01 -11.59
N GLY A 285 2.18 -8.08 -10.63
CA GLY A 285 1.96 -8.32 -9.21
C GLY A 285 1.08 -7.25 -8.57
N ASP A 286 0.29 -7.65 -7.57
CA ASP A 286 -0.50 -6.73 -6.73
C ASP A 286 -0.42 -7.08 -5.26
N HIS A 287 -0.92 -6.14 -4.46
CA HIS A 287 -1.10 -6.28 -3.03
C HIS A 287 -1.94 -7.51 -2.66
N ARG A 288 -1.63 -8.12 -1.51
CA ARG A 288 -2.38 -9.21 -0.89
C ARG A 288 -2.62 -8.92 0.58
N LEU A 289 -3.55 -9.64 1.20
CA LEU A 289 -3.88 -9.43 2.61
C LEU A 289 -2.73 -9.78 3.56
N TYR A 290 -1.98 -10.85 3.28
CA TYR A 290 -1.00 -11.41 4.20
C TYR A 290 0.42 -10.92 3.90
N GLY A 291 0.93 -10.04 4.76
CA GLY A 291 2.29 -9.52 4.72
C GLY A 291 3.31 -10.37 5.48
N ILE A 292 4.47 -9.76 5.76
CA ILE A 292 5.56 -10.35 6.54
C ILE A 292 5.66 -9.70 7.92
N PHE A 293 6.08 -10.50 8.90
CA PHE A 293 6.44 -10.04 10.24
C PHE A 293 7.63 -10.85 10.74
N PHE A 294 8.69 -10.14 11.11
CA PHE A 294 9.85 -10.68 11.80
C PHE A 294 10.17 -9.81 13.02
N ALA A 295 10.58 -10.46 14.11
CA ALA A 295 11.10 -9.81 15.30
C ALA A 295 12.43 -10.48 15.69
N TYR A 296 13.41 -9.67 16.07
CA TYR A 296 14.75 -10.10 16.42
C TYR A 296 15.32 -9.23 17.55
N GLY A 297 16.13 -9.84 18.43
CA GLY A 297 16.80 -9.15 19.53
C GLY A 297 16.66 -9.89 20.86
N SER A 298 17.29 -9.34 21.92
CA SER A 298 17.26 -9.93 23.27
C SER A 298 15.83 -10.00 23.83
N GLY A 299 15.46 -11.13 24.43
CA GLY A 299 14.11 -11.35 24.96
C GLY A 299 13.04 -11.70 23.93
N ILE A 300 13.38 -11.86 22.63
CA ILE A 300 12.49 -12.37 21.58
C ILE A 300 12.74 -13.87 21.38
N LYS A 301 11.67 -14.68 21.37
CA LYS A 301 11.76 -16.13 21.18
C LYS A 301 12.39 -16.48 19.84
N ARG A 302 13.39 -17.36 19.90
CA ARG A 302 14.06 -17.92 18.72
C ARG A 302 13.16 -18.93 18.01
N ARG A 303 13.15 -18.89 16.67
CA ARG A 303 12.44 -19.85 15.79
C ARG A 303 10.94 -19.99 16.11
N TYR A 304 10.33 -18.99 16.73
CA TYR A 304 8.91 -18.99 17.03
C TYR A 304 8.09 -18.49 15.83
N LYS A 305 7.11 -19.27 15.40
CA LYS A 305 6.18 -18.88 14.33
C LYS A 305 4.88 -18.38 14.93
N ILE A 306 4.74 -17.06 15.02
CA ILE A 306 3.50 -16.43 15.42
C ILE A 306 2.37 -16.74 14.42
N LYS A 307 1.13 -16.81 14.93
CA LYS A 307 -0.08 -16.96 14.12
C LYS A 307 -1.01 -15.79 14.40
N ASN A 308 -1.77 -15.38 13.39
CA ASN A 308 -2.82 -14.38 13.52
C ASN A 308 -2.38 -13.00 14.05
N ALA A 309 -1.10 -12.65 13.90
CA ALA A 309 -0.65 -11.28 14.13
C ALA A 309 -1.34 -10.33 13.13
N LYS A 310 -1.71 -9.15 13.62
CA LYS A 310 -2.32 -8.08 12.84
C LYS A 310 -1.37 -6.91 12.78
N ILE A 311 -1.40 -6.15 11.68
CA ILE A 311 -0.56 -4.96 11.52
C ILE A 311 -0.77 -3.95 12.66
N TYR A 312 -2.01 -3.85 13.15
CA TYR A 312 -2.37 -2.96 14.25
C TYR A 312 -1.93 -3.49 15.64
N ASP A 313 -1.40 -4.71 15.76
CA ASP A 313 -0.78 -5.23 16.99
C ASP A 313 0.64 -4.68 17.21
N ILE A 314 1.26 -4.10 16.18
CA ILE A 314 2.64 -3.61 16.24
C ILE A 314 2.76 -2.41 17.19
N ALA A 315 1.88 -1.41 17.06
CA ALA A 315 1.90 -0.22 17.90
C ALA A 315 1.75 -0.52 19.42
N PRO A 316 0.73 -1.28 19.88
CA PRO A 316 0.63 -1.62 21.31
C PRO A 316 1.80 -2.48 21.80
N THR A 317 2.37 -3.34 20.94
CA THR A 317 3.58 -4.11 21.27
C THR A 317 4.79 -3.19 21.49
N ILE A 318 4.99 -2.20 20.63
CA ILE A 318 6.07 -1.19 20.80
C ILE A 318 5.86 -0.37 22.07
N LEU A 319 4.63 0.09 22.35
CA LEU A 319 4.33 0.82 23.59
C LEU A 319 4.66 -0.02 24.83
N HIS A 320 4.31 -1.31 24.81
CA HIS A 320 4.63 -2.26 25.87
C HIS A 320 6.14 -2.41 26.08
N ILE A 321 6.92 -2.55 25.01
CA ILE A 321 8.40 -2.60 25.05
C ILE A 321 8.97 -1.37 25.76
N PHE A 322 8.45 -0.17 25.46
CA PHE A 322 8.87 1.07 26.12
C PHE A 322 8.29 1.28 27.53
N GLY A 323 7.46 0.37 28.03
CA GLY A 323 6.75 0.52 29.30
C GLY A 323 5.76 1.70 29.30
N LEU A 324 5.29 2.11 28.12
CA LEU A 324 4.35 3.21 27.95
C LEU A 324 2.90 2.71 28.08
N PRO A 325 1.98 3.54 28.63
CA PRO A 325 0.56 3.22 28.69
C PRO A 325 -0.04 2.98 27.30
N ILE A 326 -0.87 1.95 27.16
CA ILE A 326 -1.51 1.57 25.91
C ILE A 326 -2.94 2.13 25.91
N PRO A 327 -3.32 2.99 24.95
CA PRO A 327 -4.70 3.44 24.83
C PRO A 327 -5.65 2.25 24.63
N ASN A 328 -6.74 2.22 25.39
CA ASN A 328 -7.73 1.14 25.36
C ASN A 328 -8.65 1.18 24.12
N ASP A 329 -8.51 2.20 23.27
CA ASP A 329 -9.18 2.34 21.98
C ASP A 329 -8.31 1.88 20.79
N MET A 330 -7.10 1.36 21.04
CA MET A 330 -6.34 0.65 20.02
C MET A 330 -7.00 -0.70 19.71
N ASP A 331 -7.20 -1.00 18.43
CA ASP A 331 -7.75 -2.30 17.98
C ASP A 331 -6.80 -3.47 18.22
N GLY A 332 -5.50 -3.19 18.31
CA GLY A 332 -4.46 -4.19 18.48
C GLY A 332 -4.20 -4.60 19.91
N ARG A 333 -3.66 -5.81 20.04
CA ARG A 333 -3.17 -6.35 21.30
C ARG A 333 -1.65 -6.36 21.34
N VAL A 334 -1.10 -6.47 22.54
CA VAL A 334 0.33 -6.79 22.70
C VAL A 334 0.57 -8.22 22.22
N LEU A 335 1.55 -8.39 21.35
CA LEU A 335 2.02 -9.71 20.89
C LEU A 335 2.90 -10.37 21.95
N ILE A 336 2.37 -10.56 23.16
CA ILE A 336 3.14 -11.03 24.32
C ILE A 336 3.81 -12.39 24.07
N GLU A 337 3.21 -13.20 23.20
CA GLU A 337 3.68 -14.55 22.87
C GLU A 337 5.03 -14.59 22.16
N ILE A 338 5.47 -13.48 21.54
CA ILE A 338 6.77 -13.41 20.83
C ILE A 338 7.95 -13.30 21.81
N PHE A 339 7.71 -12.89 23.05
CA PHE A 339 8.76 -12.69 24.04
C PHE A 339 9.10 -13.97 24.80
N GLU A 340 10.36 -14.09 25.23
CA GLU A 340 10.85 -15.17 26.09
C GLU A 340 10.20 -15.09 27.48
N GLU A 341 9.94 -16.24 28.11
CA GLU A 341 9.13 -16.30 29.35
C GLU A 341 9.74 -15.53 30.52
N ASP A 342 11.07 -15.45 30.58
CA ASP A 342 11.85 -14.77 31.60
C ASP A 342 12.34 -13.37 31.19
N SER A 343 11.98 -12.91 29.98
CA SER A 343 12.32 -11.57 29.51
C SER A 343 11.70 -10.47 30.39
N GLU A 344 12.25 -9.26 30.34
CA GLU A 344 11.64 -8.14 31.06
C GLU A 344 10.23 -7.79 30.52
N PHE A 345 9.95 -8.14 29.26
CA PHE A 345 8.69 -7.85 28.58
C PHE A 345 7.55 -8.74 29.06
N THR A 346 7.83 -9.96 29.51
CA THR A 346 6.81 -10.85 30.11
C THR A 346 6.64 -10.60 31.61
N ARG A 347 7.69 -10.16 32.31
CA ARG A 347 7.62 -9.78 33.73
C ARG A 347 6.75 -8.55 33.96
N LYS A 348 6.74 -7.60 33.02
CA LYS A 348 5.87 -6.43 33.03
C LYS A 348 4.51 -6.79 32.43
N LYS A 349 3.42 -6.42 33.11
CA LYS A 349 2.07 -6.56 32.53
C LYS A 349 1.75 -5.35 31.65
N PRO A 350 1.13 -5.53 30.47
CA PRO A 350 0.62 -4.43 29.67
C PRO A 350 -0.29 -3.51 30.48
N LYS A 351 -0.03 -2.20 30.44
CA LYS A 351 -0.80 -1.19 31.18
C LYS A 351 -1.71 -0.43 30.22
N TYR A 352 -2.99 -0.71 30.29
CA TYR A 352 -3.99 -0.01 29.49
C TYR A 352 -4.51 1.25 30.19
N VAL A 353 -4.78 2.30 29.42
CA VAL A 353 -5.34 3.58 29.89
C VAL A 353 -6.46 4.05 28.96
N ASN A 354 -7.34 4.90 29.47
CA ASN A 354 -8.30 5.61 28.62
C ASN A 354 -7.54 6.52 27.62
N SER A 355 -8.02 6.65 26.39
CA SER A 355 -7.40 7.51 25.37
C SER A 355 -7.25 8.97 25.81
N SER A 356 -8.12 9.47 26.69
CA SER A 356 -8.01 10.81 27.30
C SER A 356 -6.72 11.02 28.11
N TYR A 357 -6.00 9.95 28.47
CA TYR A 357 -4.71 10.03 29.15
C TYR A 357 -3.68 10.83 28.35
N TYR A 358 -3.59 10.59 27.04
CA TYR A 358 -2.62 11.26 26.18
C TYR A 358 -3.07 12.67 25.79
N GLU A 359 -4.38 12.91 25.65
CA GLU A 359 -4.95 14.25 25.44
C GLU A 359 -4.56 15.18 26.59
N LYS A 360 -4.80 14.75 27.83
CA LYS A 360 -4.43 15.53 29.02
C LYS A 360 -2.94 15.77 29.10
N LYS A 361 -2.12 14.74 28.84
CA LYS A 361 -0.65 14.87 28.86
C LYS A 361 -0.16 15.88 27.81
N TYR A 362 -0.74 15.87 26.62
CA TYR A 362 -0.41 16.80 25.55
C TYR A 362 -0.80 18.24 25.93
N GLU A 363 -1.99 18.46 26.49
CA GLU A 363 -2.41 19.76 26.99
C GLU A 363 -1.48 20.29 28.09
N ASP A 364 -1.12 19.45 29.05
CA ASP A 364 -0.18 19.79 30.12
C ASP A 364 1.19 20.20 29.56
N GLU A 365 1.71 19.48 28.56
CA GLU A 365 2.97 19.83 27.88
C GLU A 365 2.87 21.14 27.09
N LYS A 366 1.75 21.38 26.41
CA LYS A 366 1.49 22.63 25.69
C LYS A 366 1.43 23.81 26.65
N LEU A 367 0.76 23.65 27.79
CA LEU A 367 0.68 24.65 28.85
C LEU A 367 2.06 24.94 29.44
N LYS A 368 2.86 23.90 29.73
CA LYS A 368 4.25 24.05 30.21
C LYS A 368 5.11 24.85 29.23
N LYS A 369 5.06 24.53 27.93
CA LYS A 369 5.79 25.26 26.87
C LYS A 369 5.32 26.72 26.76
N ALA A 370 4.02 26.98 26.90
CA ALA A 370 3.48 28.34 26.89
C ALA A 370 3.95 29.16 28.10
N ILE A 371 3.91 28.57 29.31
CA ILE A 371 4.43 29.21 30.54
C ILE A 371 5.93 29.50 30.42
N GLN A 372 6.73 28.56 29.91
CA GLN A 372 8.17 28.79 29.67
C GLN A 372 8.39 29.96 28.69
N LYS A 373 7.65 30.01 27.58
CA LYS A 373 7.74 31.14 26.62
C LYS A 373 7.35 32.47 27.25
N LEU A 374 6.37 32.51 28.15
CA LEU A 374 5.96 33.73 28.87
C LEU A 374 7.01 34.18 29.88
N LYS A 375 7.62 33.24 30.63
CA LYS A 375 8.73 33.53 31.55
C LYS A 375 9.97 34.07 30.85
N ILE A 376 10.30 33.54 29.66
CA ILE A 376 11.44 34.01 28.84
C ILE A 376 11.17 35.41 28.25
N LYS A 377 9.90 35.79 28.04
CA LYS A 377 9.51 37.10 27.48
C LYS A 377 9.31 38.21 28.52
N GLY A 378 9.74 38.03 29.77
CA GLY A 378 9.78 39.12 30.77
C GLY A 378 8.41 39.74 31.10
N LYS A 379 7.35 38.93 31.15
CA LYS A 379 6.09 39.32 31.79
C LYS A 379 5.91 38.55 33.09
N PHE A 380 6.75 38.84 34.08
CA PHE A 380 6.46 38.89 35.51
C PHE A 380 7.62 39.58 36.21
#